data_AF-A0A3Q0KQN8-F1
#
_entry.id   AF-A0A3Q0KQN8-F1
#
_cell.length_a   1.000
_cell.length_b   1.000
_cell.length_c   1.000
_cell.angle_alpha   90.00
_cell.angle_beta   90.00
_cell.angle_gamma   90.00
#
_symmetry.space_group_name_H-M   'P 1'
#
loop_
_entity.id
_entity.type
_entity.pdbx_description
1 polymer ?
#
loop_
_entity_poly.entity_id
_entity_poly.type
_entity_poly.pdbx_seq_one_letter_code
_entity_poly.pdbx_strand_id
1 'polypeptide(L)'
;MVFGGDLEEALSAFEELRRGPKAEYYFKWSVLSFGCCLTIHHIISPWIFTRYNKLYRNLPRSHRMEWDSRVVSSIHATIVSILCVTALVTNADLWYNPAIGVTHSGLMALSISIGYFLCDAISMPFYWKNYQLIIFILHHSAACLAFFYVVRYRTCVFFGVYRLTTELSTPFVNQRWFYRTIGYKPDRRRVACVTLIFAIFFIVTRNLMILPFWFMAYISYGSDAYKICTRYIPLIVPVFVLSCGLLDCLNIHWAFRTCRLGYKAAKLLWTADWQSDICKARTHLHKRLRNLQQRVAFKAKSDMSLKPTLTENHQSNSSLSEQISSGPSSSNYSTSDSELESVHSDLDFKVSPENDLNNSNSIYPNSSQNLIDDDIKLVHRS
;
A
#
# COMPACT_ATOMS: atom_id res chain seq x y z
N MET A 1 22.66 -31.89 -40.43
CA MET A 1 23.49 -30.77 -39.94
C MET A 1 22.71 -29.47 -39.69
N VAL A 2 21.38 -29.40 -39.88
CA VAL A 2 20.63 -28.12 -39.79
C VAL A 2 20.38 -27.64 -38.35
N PHE A 3 20.50 -28.51 -37.33
CA PHE A 3 20.30 -28.12 -35.92
C PHE A 3 21.53 -27.50 -35.22
N GLY A 4 22.69 -27.46 -35.88
CA GLY A 4 23.94 -26.98 -35.27
C GLY A 4 23.96 -25.47 -35.06
N GLY A 5 23.50 -24.70 -36.06
CA GLY A 5 23.51 -23.24 -36.04
C GLY A 5 22.60 -22.65 -34.96
N ASP A 6 21.34 -23.10 -34.91
CA ASP A 6 20.37 -22.61 -33.92
C ASP A 6 20.80 -22.94 -32.48
N LEU A 7 21.44 -24.09 -32.27
CA LEU A 7 21.94 -24.47 -30.96
C LEU A 7 23.17 -23.63 -30.57
N GLU A 8 24.15 -23.45 -31.46
CA GLU A 8 25.32 -22.62 -31.15
C GLU A 8 24.95 -21.15 -30.93
N GLU A 9 23.99 -20.62 -31.68
CA GLU A 9 23.45 -19.28 -31.47
C GLU A 9 22.69 -19.19 -30.13
N ALA A 10 21.85 -20.17 -29.81
CA ALA A 10 21.19 -20.25 -28.51
C ALA A 10 22.20 -20.35 -27.35
N LEU A 11 23.28 -21.12 -27.53
CA LEU A 11 24.33 -21.30 -26.51
C LEU A 11 25.17 -20.05 -26.32
N SER A 12 25.58 -19.39 -27.41
CA SER A 12 26.34 -18.13 -27.34
C SER A 12 25.51 -17.01 -26.74
N ALA A 13 24.24 -16.88 -27.14
CA ALA A 13 23.29 -15.96 -26.50
C ALA A 13 23.14 -16.28 -25.01
N PHE A 14 23.00 -17.56 -24.65
CA PHE A 14 22.90 -18.00 -23.25
C PHE A 14 24.16 -17.72 -22.43
N GLU A 15 25.34 -17.85 -23.03
CA GLU A 15 26.62 -17.56 -22.37
C GLU A 15 26.84 -16.05 -22.16
N GLU A 16 26.48 -15.23 -23.15
CA GLU A 16 26.44 -13.77 -23.02
C GLU A 16 25.42 -13.32 -21.95
N LEU A 17 24.24 -13.95 -21.90
CA LEU A 17 23.22 -13.75 -20.87
C LEU A 17 23.77 -14.08 -19.46
N ARG A 18 24.60 -15.12 -19.32
CA ARG A 18 25.14 -15.59 -18.03
C ARG A 18 26.31 -14.75 -17.51
N ARG A 19 27.19 -14.27 -18.38
CA ARG A 19 28.48 -13.64 -18.01
C ARG A 19 28.64 -12.18 -18.45
N GLY A 20 27.69 -11.64 -19.21
CA GLY A 20 27.83 -10.28 -19.73
C GLY A 20 27.79 -9.21 -18.63
N PRO A 21 28.40 -8.03 -18.87
CA PRO A 21 28.33 -6.87 -17.96
C PRO A 21 26.90 -6.45 -17.60
N LYS A 22 25.91 -6.88 -18.39
CA LYS A 22 24.50 -6.71 -18.11
C LYS A 22 24.05 -7.47 -16.84
N ALA A 23 24.64 -8.62 -16.47
CA ALA A 23 24.20 -9.39 -15.30
C ALA A 23 24.44 -8.62 -14.00
N GLU A 24 25.65 -8.06 -13.85
CA GLU A 24 26.00 -7.17 -12.74
C GLU A 24 25.08 -5.95 -12.67
N TYR A 25 24.66 -5.42 -13.83
CA TYR A 25 23.76 -4.27 -13.89
C TYR A 25 22.45 -4.52 -13.13
N TYR A 26 21.79 -5.68 -13.30
CA TYR A 26 20.54 -5.97 -12.59
C TYR A 26 20.75 -6.25 -11.10
N PHE A 27 21.86 -6.87 -10.71
CA PHE A 27 22.18 -7.03 -9.30
C PHE A 27 22.47 -5.70 -8.60
N LYS A 28 23.10 -4.73 -9.29
CA LYS A 28 23.25 -3.36 -8.79
C LYS A 28 21.89 -2.72 -8.52
N TRP A 29 20.89 -2.97 -9.37
CA TRP A 29 19.51 -2.53 -9.11
C TRP A 29 18.88 -3.20 -7.89
N SER A 30 19.11 -4.49 -7.66
CA SER A 30 18.64 -5.16 -6.44
C SER A 30 19.25 -4.56 -5.18
N VAL A 31 20.56 -4.26 -5.19
CA VAL A 31 21.26 -3.62 -4.07
C VAL A 31 20.76 -2.18 -3.85
N LEU A 32 20.58 -1.41 -4.93
CA LEU A 32 20.01 -0.07 -4.85
C LEU A 32 18.60 -0.10 -4.27
N SER A 33 17.75 -1.01 -4.75
CA SER A 33 16.39 -1.17 -4.25
C SER A 33 16.37 -1.55 -2.77
N PHE A 34 17.24 -2.48 -2.34
CA PHE A 34 17.40 -2.83 -0.92
C PHE A 34 17.76 -1.60 -0.08
N GLY A 35 18.76 -0.82 -0.50
CA GLY A 35 19.18 0.41 0.19
C GLY A 35 18.08 1.47 0.24
N CYS A 36 17.33 1.65 -0.85
CA CYS A 36 16.18 2.56 -0.90
C CYS A 36 15.06 2.09 0.04
N CYS A 37 14.71 0.80 0.02
CA CYS A 37 13.71 0.22 0.92
C CYS A 37 14.10 0.40 2.38
N LEU A 38 15.35 0.12 2.75
CA LEU A 38 15.87 0.27 4.11
C LEU A 38 15.80 1.74 4.55
N THR A 39 16.20 2.67 3.67
CA THR A 39 16.17 4.11 3.93
C THR A 39 14.73 4.61 4.12
N ILE A 40 13.79 4.17 3.29
CA ILE A 40 12.38 4.56 3.44
C ILE A 40 11.81 3.97 4.73
N HIS A 41 12.08 2.70 5.01
CA HIS A 41 11.55 1.97 6.15
C HIS A 41 12.02 2.55 7.49
N HIS A 42 13.33 2.77 7.64
CA HIS A 42 13.91 3.12 8.94
C HIS A 42 14.19 4.61 9.13
N ILE A 43 14.21 5.42 8.06
CA ILE A 43 14.57 6.83 8.13
C ILE A 43 13.43 7.71 7.65
N ILE A 44 13.06 7.63 6.36
CA ILE A 44 12.15 8.61 5.74
C ILE A 44 10.73 8.47 6.32
N SER A 45 10.16 7.26 6.32
CA SER A 45 8.79 7.04 6.81
C SER A 45 8.65 7.43 8.29
N PRO A 46 9.50 6.95 9.22
CA PRO A 46 9.47 7.39 10.61
C PRO A 46 9.62 8.90 10.77
N TRP A 47 10.52 9.53 10.00
CA TRP A 47 10.76 10.97 10.05
C TRP A 47 9.52 11.78 9.64
N ILE A 48 8.87 11.42 8.53
CA ILE A 48 7.65 12.08 8.07
C ILE A 48 6.51 11.88 9.07
N PHE A 49 6.21 10.63 9.41
CA PHE A 49 5.00 10.34 10.20
C PHE A 49 5.13 10.76 11.67
N THR A 50 6.33 10.74 12.25
CA THR A 50 6.54 11.30 13.60
C THR A 50 6.27 12.81 13.63
N ARG A 51 6.59 13.54 12.56
CA ARG A 51 6.38 15.00 12.50
C ARG A 51 4.93 15.38 12.25
N TYR A 52 4.28 14.72 11.31
CA TYR A 52 2.99 15.19 10.79
C TYR A 52 1.78 14.36 11.24
N ASN A 53 1.99 13.15 11.77
CA ASN A 53 0.88 12.25 12.13
C ASN A 53 0.85 11.98 13.65
N LYS A 54 -0.12 12.61 14.32
CA LYS A 54 -0.32 12.44 15.77
C LYS A 54 -0.62 10.98 16.16
N LEU A 55 -1.41 10.28 15.35
CA LEU A 55 -1.77 8.88 15.61
C LEU A 55 -0.52 7.99 15.57
N TYR A 56 0.33 8.17 14.54
CA TYR A 56 1.56 7.40 14.39
C TYR A 56 2.45 7.48 15.62
N ARG A 57 2.61 8.67 16.22
CA ARG A 57 3.40 8.85 17.46
C ARG A 57 2.88 8.05 18.64
N ASN A 58 1.56 7.85 18.71
CA ASN A 58 0.90 7.15 19.80
C ASN A 58 0.81 5.64 19.58
N LEU A 59 1.11 5.14 18.37
CA LEU A 59 1.16 3.70 18.10
C LEU A 59 2.34 3.06 18.84
N PRO A 60 2.22 1.81 19.32
CA PRO A 60 3.35 1.07 19.87
C PRO A 60 4.43 0.81 18.79
N ARG A 61 5.66 0.50 19.22
CA ARG A 61 6.80 0.35 18.31
C ARG A 61 6.57 -0.66 17.19
N SER A 62 5.97 -1.82 17.49
CA SER A 62 5.65 -2.86 16.50
C SER A 62 4.72 -2.33 15.41
N HIS A 63 3.60 -1.67 15.78
CA HIS A 63 2.66 -1.09 14.81
C HIS A 63 3.26 0.06 13.99
N ARG A 64 4.22 0.81 14.54
CA ARG A 64 4.96 1.82 13.76
C ARG A 64 5.85 1.15 12.71
N MET A 65 6.61 0.12 13.08
CA MET A 65 7.41 -0.64 12.11
C MET A 65 6.54 -1.30 11.04
N GLU A 66 5.40 -1.86 11.43
CA GLU A 66 4.43 -2.43 10.50
C GLU A 66 3.81 -1.35 9.58
N TRP A 67 3.57 -0.13 10.09
CA TRP A 67 3.15 1.03 9.30
C TRP A 67 4.18 1.38 8.25
N ASP A 68 5.44 1.54 8.65
CA ASP A 68 6.55 1.92 7.77
C ASP A 68 6.80 0.84 6.70
N SER A 69 6.75 -0.45 7.06
CA SER A 69 6.89 -1.54 6.11
C SER A 69 5.77 -1.50 5.06
N ARG A 70 4.53 -1.19 5.46
CA ARG A 70 3.43 -1.02 4.50
C ARG A 70 3.58 0.18 3.57
N VAL A 71 4.25 1.24 4.01
CA VAL A 71 4.58 2.36 3.13
C VAL A 71 5.55 1.88 2.03
N VAL A 72 6.63 1.20 2.41
CA VAL A 72 7.60 0.64 1.46
C VAL A 72 6.93 -0.36 0.51
N SER A 73 6.18 -1.31 1.06
CA SER A 73 5.43 -2.32 0.30
C SER A 73 4.48 -1.70 -0.71
N SER A 74 3.77 -0.62 -0.35
CA SER A 74 2.85 0.07 -1.27
C SER A 74 3.58 0.78 -2.42
N ILE A 75 4.72 1.40 -2.14
CA ILE A 75 5.56 2.06 -3.15
C ILE A 75 6.15 1.02 -4.11
N HIS A 76 6.78 -0.02 -3.56
CA HIS A 76 7.32 -1.15 -4.32
C HIS A 76 6.25 -1.76 -5.22
N ALA A 77 5.12 -2.18 -4.64
CA ALA A 77 4.06 -2.86 -5.36
C ALA A 77 3.51 -2.03 -6.50
N THR A 78 3.37 -0.71 -6.31
CA THR A 78 2.92 0.21 -7.37
C THR A 78 3.92 0.26 -8.53
N ILE A 79 5.21 0.44 -8.23
CA ILE A 79 6.27 0.53 -9.25
C ILE A 79 6.37 -0.78 -10.03
N VAL A 80 6.47 -1.92 -9.34
CA VAL A 80 6.67 -3.21 -10.02
C VAL A 80 5.44 -3.64 -10.78
N SER A 81 4.23 -3.30 -10.30
CA SER A 81 3.00 -3.55 -11.05
C SER A 81 2.99 -2.82 -12.39
N ILE A 82 3.39 -1.54 -12.41
CA ILE A 82 3.50 -0.77 -13.66
C ILE A 82 4.54 -1.41 -14.59
N LEU A 83 5.72 -1.78 -14.07
CA LEU A 83 6.78 -2.41 -14.85
C LEU A 83 6.35 -3.77 -15.42
N CYS A 84 5.67 -4.60 -14.63
CA CYS A 84 5.19 -5.92 -15.06
C CYS A 84 4.09 -5.83 -16.11
N VAL A 85 3.10 -4.95 -15.92
CA VAL A 85 2.06 -4.72 -16.92
C VAL A 85 2.67 -4.19 -18.22
N THR A 86 3.60 -3.23 -18.12
CA THR A 86 4.32 -2.71 -19.28
C THR A 86 5.10 -3.82 -19.98
N ALA A 87 5.84 -4.64 -19.24
CA ALA A 87 6.60 -5.77 -19.77
C ALA A 87 5.72 -6.74 -20.56
N LEU A 88 4.59 -7.17 -19.97
CA LEU A 88 3.69 -8.14 -20.59
C LEU A 88 2.92 -7.57 -21.80
N VAL A 89 2.60 -6.28 -21.80
CA VAL A 89 1.85 -5.64 -22.89
C VAL A 89 2.75 -5.30 -24.07
N THR A 90 3.98 -4.80 -23.82
CA THR A 90 4.83 -4.29 -24.91
C THR A 90 5.80 -5.31 -25.49
N ASN A 91 6.04 -6.45 -24.82
CA ASN A 91 7.02 -7.45 -25.25
C ASN A 91 6.32 -8.76 -25.60
N ALA A 92 5.84 -8.88 -26.85
CA ALA A 92 5.20 -10.10 -27.34
C ALA A 92 6.12 -11.33 -27.26
N ASP A 93 7.45 -11.14 -27.35
CA ASP A 93 8.44 -12.22 -27.22
C ASP A 93 8.33 -13.00 -25.90
N LEU A 94 7.93 -12.35 -24.80
CA LEU A 94 7.70 -13.05 -23.53
C LEU A 94 6.60 -14.12 -23.64
N TRP A 95 5.61 -13.90 -24.51
CA TRP A 95 4.50 -14.82 -24.70
C TRP A 95 4.83 -15.94 -25.69
N TYR A 96 5.64 -15.66 -26.71
CA TYR A 96 6.08 -16.67 -27.68
C TYR A 96 7.18 -17.57 -27.13
N ASN A 97 8.10 -17.00 -26.34
CA ASN A 97 9.27 -17.68 -25.79
C ASN A 97 9.34 -17.58 -24.26
N PRO A 98 8.33 -18.03 -23.50
CA PRO A 98 8.26 -17.84 -22.04
C PRO A 98 9.47 -18.38 -21.23
N ALA A 99 10.17 -19.39 -21.75
CA ALA A 99 11.36 -19.96 -21.12
C ALA A 99 12.63 -19.09 -21.30
N ILE A 100 12.80 -18.41 -22.44
CA ILE A 100 14.07 -17.74 -22.81
C ILE A 100 13.91 -16.26 -23.17
N GLY A 101 12.68 -15.81 -23.43
CA GLY A 101 12.36 -14.43 -23.74
C GLY A 101 12.72 -13.52 -22.58
N VAL A 102 13.35 -12.40 -22.90
CA VAL A 102 13.88 -11.45 -21.91
C VAL A 102 13.40 -10.05 -22.24
N THR A 103 13.07 -9.29 -21.20
CA THR A 103 12.81 -7.86 -21.33
C THR A 103 13.52 -7.08 -20.22
N HIS A 104 13.91 -5.85 -20.52
CA HIS A 104 14.54 -4.96 -19.57
C HIS A 104 13.60 -4.56 -18.42
N SER A 105 12.36 -4.16 -18.72
CA SER A 105 11.37 -3.75 -17.71
C SER A 105 11.04 -4.88 -16.73
N GLY A 106 10.94 -6.10 -17.25
CA GLY A 106 10.71 -7.31 -16.45
C GLY A 106 11.89 -7.64 -15.54
N LEU A 107 13.12 -7.66 -16.06
CA LEU A 107 14.30 -7.88 -15.23
C LEU A 107 14.49 -6.78 -14.18
N MET A 108 14.17 -5.53 -14.50
CA MET A 108 14.12 -4.42 -13.55
C MET A 108 13.11 -4.67 -12.42
N ALA A 109 11.87 -5.05 -12.77
CA ALA A 109 10.82 -5.32 -11.79
C ALA A 109 11.21 -6.44 -10.81
N LEU A 110 11.81 -7.51 -11.33
CA LEU A 110 12.30 -8.63 -10.53
C LEU A 110 13.48 -8.24 -9.64
N SER A 111 14.42 -7.45 -10.16
CA SER A 111 15.58 -6.96 -9.39
C SER A 111 15.16 -6.05 -8.24
N ILE A 112 14.25 -5.10 -8.52
CA ILE A 112 13.64 -4.23 -7.49
C ILE A 112 12.96 -5.08 -6.41
N SER A 113 12.24 -6.12 -6.82
CA SER A 113 11.54 -7.03 -5.90
C SER A 113 12.47 -7.87 -5.04
N ILE A 114 13.61 -8.34 -5.56
CA ILE A 114 14.64 -9.02 -4.75
C ILE A 114 15.11 -8.09 -3.63
N GLY A 115 15.46 -6.83 -3.96
CA GLY A 115 15.90 -5.86 -2.96
C GLY A 115 14.83 -5.56 -1.91
N TYR A 116 13.58 -5.40 -2.34
CA TYR A 116 12.44 -5.22 -1.43
C TYR A 116 12.23 -6.43 -0.51
N PHE A 117 12.18 -7.65 -1.06
CA PHE A 117 11.91 -8.84 -0.27
C PHE A 117 13.00 -9.13 0.76
N LEU A 118 14.27 -8.83 0.45
CA LEU A 118 15.36 -8.93 1.43
C LEU A 118 15.18 -7.91 2.57
N CYS A 119 14.82 -6.66 2.25
CA CYS A 119 14.56 -5.64 3.26
C CYS A 119 13.41 -6.04 4.19
N ASP A 120 12.30 -6.51 3.61
CA ASP A 120 11.12 -6.93 4.35
C ASP A 120 11.41 -8.18 5.19
N ALA A 121 12.08 -9.20 4.64
CA ALA A 121 12.43 -10.43 5.38
C ALA A 121 13.31 -10.16 6.61
N ILE A 122 14.24 -9.19 6.52
CA ILE A 122 15.07 -8.76 7.65
C ILE A 122 14.26 -7.96 8.67
N SER A 123 13.27 -7.19 8.21
CA SER A 123 12.48 -6.28 9.06
C SER A 123 11.33 -6.98 9.79
N MET A 124 10.73 -8.00 9.20
CA MET A 124 9.55 -8.70 9.73
C MET A 124 9.71 -9.24 11.16
N PRO A 125 10.85 -9.84 11.57
CA PRO A 125 11.02 -10.35 12.93
C PRO A 125 10.84 -9.32 14.04
N PHE A 126 10.94 -8.02 13.72
CA PHE A 126 10.80 -6.95 14.71
C PHE A 126 9.33 -6.57 15.01
N TYR A 127 8.37 -7.00 14.18
CA TYR A 127 6.95 -6.67 14.37
C TYR A 127 5.97 -7.83 14.13
N TRP A 128 6.40 -8.93 13.52
CA TRP A 128 5.66 -10.19 13.45
C TRP A 128 6.24 -11.24 14.41
N LYS A 129 5.37 -12.07 14.98
CA LYS A 129 5.72 -13.19 15.87
C LYS A 129 5.06 -14.50 15.39
N ASN A 130 5.59 -15.63 15.85
CA ASN A 130 4.97 -16.96 15.74
C ASN A 130 4.65 -17.40 14.30
N TYR A 131 3.49 -18.04 14.12
CA TYR A 131 3.02 -18.61 12.85
C TYR A 131 3.03 -17.62 11.67
N GLN A 132 2.66 -16.36 11.92
CA GLN A 132 2.63 -15.34 10.87
C GLN A 132 4.02 -15.02 10.35
N LEU A 133 4.99 -14.87 11.26
CA LEU A 133 6.38 -14.64 10.89
C LEU A 133 6.90 -15.77 10.00
N ILE A 134 6.62 -17.03 10.36
CA ILE A 134 7.07 -18.20 9.58
C ILE A 134 6.48 -18.17 8.17
N ILE A 135 5.17 -17.96 8.03
CA ILE A 135 4.53 -17.91 6.70
C ILE A 135 5.13 -16.79 5.84
N PHE A 136 5.27 -15.59 6.39
CA PHE A 136 5.77 -14.46 5.61
C PHE A 136 7.25 -14.60 5.26
N ILE A 137 8.08 -15.17 6.14
CA ILE A 137 9.46 -15.51 5.80
C ILE A 137 9.49 -16.54 4.67
N LEU A 138 8.71 -17.62 4.75
CA LEU A 138 8.64 -18.62 3.69
C LEU A 138 8.21 -18.02 2.34
N HIS A 139 7.22 -17.14 2.36
CA HIS A 139 6.77 -16.40 1.17
C HIS A 139 7.90 -15.58 0.56
N HIS A 140 8.56 -14.73 1.36
CA HIS A 140 9.61 -13.82 0.89
C HIS A 140 10.85 -14.59 0.44
N SER A 141 11.26 -15.63 1.16
CA SER A 141 12.38 -16.49 0.79
C SER A 141 12.12 -17.22 -0.52
N ALA A 142 10.93 -17.78 -0.71
CA ALA A 142 10.56 -18.48 -1.95
C ALA A 142 10.54 -17.53 -3.16
N ALA A 143 9.90 -16.36 -3.01
CA ALA A 143 9.82 -15.36 -4.07
C ALA A 143 11.21 -14.78 -4.40
N CYS A 144 11.99 -14.44 -3.37
CA CYS A 144 13.36 -13.93 -3.54
C CYS A 144 14.27 -14.96 -4.23
N LEU A 145 14.20 -16.24 -3.84
CA LEU A 145 14.99 -17.31 -4.45
C LEU A 145 14.61 -17.51 -5.92
N ALA A 146 13.31 -17.58 -6.22
CA ALA A 146 12.82 -17.74 -7.59
C ALA A 146 13.29 -16.59 -8.48
N PHE A 147 13.11 -15.34 -8.04
CA PHE A 147 13.50 -14.17 -8.80
C PHE A 147 15.02 -14.04 -8.92
N PHE A 148 15.78 -14.41 -7.89
CA PHE A 148 17.23 -14.48 -7.98
C PHE A 148 17.68 -15.40 -9.12
N TYR A 149 17.09 -16.59 -9.25
CA TYR A 149 17.40 -17.51 -10.36
C TYR A 149 17.05 -16.88 -11.71
N VAL A 150 15.85 -16.30 -11.84
CA VAL A 150 15.42 -15.64 -13.09
C VAL A 150 16.37 -14.52 -13.48
N VAL A 151 16.77 -13.65 -12.55
CA VAL A 151 17.70 -12.53 -12.84
C VAL A 151 19.11 -13.04 -13.11
N ARG A 152 19.59 -14.01 -12.33
CA ARG A 152 20.95 -14.57 -12.47
C ARG A 152 21.18 -15.22 -13.82
N TYR A 153 20.20 -15.99 -14.28
CA TYR A 153 20.32 -16.80 -15.48
C TYR A 153 19.57 -16.23 -16.69
N ARG A 154 18.74 -15.20 -16.49
CA ARG A 154 17.95 -14.52 -17.53
C ARG A 154 17.09 -15.46 -18.36
N THR A 155 16.46 -16.38 -17.65
CA THR A 155 15.53 -17.37 -18.19
C THR A 155 14.27 -17.30 -17.35
N CYS A 156 13.14 -17.71 -17.91
CA CYS A 156 11.85 -17.72 -17.23
C CYS A 156 11.42 -16.30 -16.78
N VAL A 157 11.85 -15.25 -17.49
CA VAL A 157 11.48 -13.86 -17.18
C VAL A 157 9.98 -13.66 -17.31
N PHE A 158 9.35 -14.27 -18.31
CA PHE A 158 7.89 -14.30 -18.44
C PHE A 158 7.25 -14.77 -17.13
N PHE A 159 7.67 -15.92 -16.60
CA PHE A 159 7.09 -16.49 -15.37
C PHE A 159 7.31 -15.59 -14.16
N GLY A 160 8.52 -15.04 -13.99
CA GLY A 160 8.81 -14.11 -12.91
C GLY A 160 7.90 -12.88 -12.98
N VAL A 161 7.82 -12.24 -14.15
CA VAL A 161 7.01 -11.03 -14.38
C VAL A 161 5.52 -11.32 -14.20
N TYR A 162 5.03 -12.39 -14.81
CA TYR A 162 3.65 -12.83 -14.71
C TYR A 162 3.27 -13.07 -13.25
N ARG A 163 4.14 -13.75 -12.50
CA ARG A 163 3.93 -14.01 -11.08
C ARG A 163 3.99 -12.75 -10.23
N LEU A 164 4.85 -11.80 -10.56
CA LEU A 164 4.99 -10.54 -9.83
C LEU A 164 3.77 -9.61 -10.00
N THR A 165 2.93 -9.81 -11.02
CA THR A 165 1.63 -9.09 -11.14
C THR A 165 0.70 -9.29 -9.94
N THR A 166 0.94 -10.31 -9.11
CA THR A 166 0.23 -10.55 -7.85
C THR A 166 0.34 -9.37 -6.87
N GLU A 167 1.37 -8.54 -7.00
CA GLU A 167 1.57 -7.30 -6.23
C GLU A 167 0.53 -6.21 -6.52
N LEU A 168 -0.24 -6.31 -7.62
CA LEU A 168 -1.34 -5.37 -7.91
C LEU A 168 -2.37 -5.29 -6.79
N SER A 169 -2.53 -6.36 -6.00
CA SER A 169 -3.44 -6.39 -4.85
C SER A 169 -2.88 -5.69 -3.59
N THR A 170 -1.56 -5.51 -3.51
CA THR A 170 -0.84 -5.10 -2.30
C THR A 170 -1.13 -3.65 -1.85
N PRO A 171 -1.19 -2.65 -2.74
CA PRO A 171 -1.55 -1.29 -2.32
C PRO A 171 -2.93 -1.22 -1.64
N PHE A 172 -3.88 -2.06 -2.08
CA PHE A 172 -5.23 -2.08 -1.54
C PHE A 172 -5.33 -2.79 -0.19
N VAL A 173 -4.58 -3.88 0.03
CA VAL A 173 -4.54 -4.51 1.37
C VAL A 173 -3.87 -3.59 2.39
N ASN A 174 -2.83 -2.86 1.97
CA ASN A 174 -2.16 -1.87 2.82
C ASN A 174 -3.07 -0.69 3.11
N GLN A 175 -3.77 -0.16 2.09
CA GLN A 175 -4.74 0.92 2.28
C GLN A 175 -5.88 0.52 3.23
N ARG A 176 -6.35 -0.72 3.14
CA ARG A 176 -7.33 -1.28 4.09
C ARG A 176 -6.78 -1.31 5.51
N TRP A 177 -5.54 -1.77 5.69
CA TRP A 177 -4.87 -1.77 6.99
C TRP A 177 -4.78 -0.34 7.56
N PHE A 178 -4.31 0.64 6.78
CA PHE A 178 -4.23 2.04 7.23
C PHE A 178 -5.58 2.59 7.68
N TYR A 179 -6.66 2.28 6.96
CA TYR A 179 -8.00 2.68 7.41
C TYR A 179 -8.39 2.07 8.75
N ARG A 180 -8.12 0.77 8.96
CA ARG A 180 -8.40 0.13 10.25
C ARG A 180 -7.54 0.73 11.36
N THR A 181 -6.25 0.98 11.11
CA THR A 181 -5.33 1.57 12.09
C THR A 181 -5.73 2.99 12.49
N ILE A 182 -6.31 3.76 11.56
CA ILE A 182 -6.86 5.11 11.85
C ILE A 182 -8.19 5.06 12.62
N GLY A 183 -8.77 3.86 12.81
CA GLY A 183 -10.02 3.66 13.55
C GLY A 183 -11.28 3.60 12.68
N TYR A 184 -11.14 3.52 11.34
CA TYR A 184 -12.31 3.25 10.50
C TYR A 184 -12.76 1.81 10.68
N LYS A 185 -14.02 1.65 11.07
CA LYS A 185 -14.68 0.35 11.19
C LYS A 185 -14.98 -0.27 9.81
N PRO A 186 -15.04 -1.62 9.69
CA PRO A 186 -15.28 -2.30 8.41
C PRO A 186 -16.64 -2.03 7.73
N ASP A 187 -17.63 -1.58 8.50
CA ASP A 187 -18.96 -1.14 8.03
C ASP A 187 -18.93 0.25 7.36
N ARG A 188 -17.81 0.96 7.44
CA ARG A 188 -17.64 2.21 6.70
C ARG A 188 -17.46 1.90 5.22
N ARG A 189 -18.31 2.49 4.38
CA ARG A 189 -18.33 2.30 2.91
C ARG A 189 -16.95 2.46 2.27
N ARG A 190 -16.14 3.45 2.68
CA ARG A 190 -14.76 3.63 2.19
C ARG A 190 -13.84 2.43 2.47
N VAL A 191 -13.99 1.77 3.62
CA VAL A 191 -13.22 0.57 3.98
C VAL A 191 -13.72 -0.61 3.17
N ALA A 192 -15.03 -0.73 3.01
CA ALA A 192 -15.63 -1.77 2.18
C ALA A 192 -15.23 -1.64 0.70
N CYS A 193 -15.22 -0.44 0.11
CA CYS A 193 -14.77 -0.21 -1.27
C CYS A 193 -13.34 -0.72 -1.47
N VAL A 194 -12.40 -0.29 -0.63
CA VAL A 194 -10.99 -0.73 -0.74
C VAL A 194 -10.86 -2.22 -0.47
N THR A 195 -11.63 -2.77 0.49
CA THR A 195 -11.64 -4.21 0.77
C THR A 195 -12.15 -5.02 -0.43
N LEU A 196 -13.18 -4.53 -1.12
CA LEU A 196 -13.72 -5.18 -2.31
C LEU A 196 -12.73 -5.13 -3.47
N ILE A 197 -12.11 -3.97 -3.72
CA ILE A 197 -11.08 -3.80 -4.76
C ILE A 197 -9.90 -4.74 -4.48
N PHE A 198 -9.39 -4.75 -3.24
CA PHE A 198 -8.38 -5.70 -2.80
C PHE A 198 -8.78 -7.14 -3.11
N ALA A 199 -9.99 -7.55 -2.70
CA ALA A 199 -10.46 -8.92 -2.89
C ALA A 199 -10.53 -9.30 -4.37
N ILE A 200 -11.04 -8.41 -5.23
CA ILE A 200 -11.09 -8.63 -6.68
C ILE A 200 -9.68 -8.83 -7.24
N PHE A 201 -8.78 -7.89 -6.99
CA PHE A 201 -7.40 -8.00 -7.48
C PHE A 201 -6.70 -9.24 -6.95
N PHE A 202 -6.85 -9.56 -5.67
CA PHE A 202 -6.27 -10.76 -5.06
C PHE A 202 -6.77 -12.04 -5.72
N ILE A 203 -8.08 -12.19 -5.93
CA ILE A 203 -8.64 -13.39 -6.54
C ILE A 203 -8.23 -13.48 -8.02
N VAL A 204 -8.28 -12.38 -8.77
CA VAL A 204 -7.89 -12.37 -10.18
C VAL A 204 -6.40 -12.71 -10.33
N THR A 205 -5.51 -11.96 -9.68
CA THR A 205 -4.06 -12.08 -9.94
C THR A 205 -3.42 -13.26 -9.23
N ARG A 206 -3.94 -13.69 -8.07
CA ARG A 206 -3.31 -14.74 -7.26
C ARG A 206 -4.01 -16.09 -7.32
N ASN A 207 -5.23 -16.18 -7.85
CA ASN A 207 -5.98 -17.45 -7.90
C ASN A 207 -6.43 -17.81 -9.31
N LEU A 208 -7.06 -16.89 -10.04
CA LEU A 208 -7.51 -17.16 -11.41
C LEU A 208 -6.32 -17.25 -12.38
N MET A 209 -5.35 -16.33 -12.26
CA MET A 209 -4.14 -16.31 -13.10
C MET A 209 -3.18 -17.48 -12.85
N ILE A 210 -3.40 -18.31 -11.82
CA ILE A 210 -2.65 -19.57 -11.63
C ILE A 210 -2.85 -20.51 -12.83
N LEU A 211 -4.06 -20.58 -13.38
CA LEU A 211 -4.39 -21.50 -14.48
C LEU A 211 -3.58 -21.21 -15.77
N PRO A 212 -3.65 -19.99 -16.36
CA PRO A 212 -2.82 -19.65 -17.52
C PRO A 212 -1.31 -19.70 -17.20
N PHE A 213 -0.88 -19.39 -15.98
CA PHE A 213 0.53 -19.53 -15.58
C PHE A 213 1.03 -20.97 -15.74
N TRP A 214 0.32 -21.95 -15.17
CA TRP A 214 0.70 -23.36 -15.27
C TRP A 214 0.50 -23.94 -16.67
N PHE A 215 -0.49 -23.45 -17.42
CA PHE A 215 -0.64 -23.81 -18.84
C PHE A 215 0.58 -23.38 -19.66
N MET A 216 1.05 -22.13 -19.48
CA MET A 216 2.28 -21.67 -20.14
C MET A 216 3.52 -22.41 -19.65
N ALA A 217 3.59 -22.78 -18.37
CA ALA A 217 4.67 -23.60 -17.83
C ALA A 217 4.70 -24.99 -18.48
N TYR A 218 3.53 -25.61 -18.67
CA TYR A 218 3.40 -26.90 -19.34
C TYR A 218 3.82 -26.84 -20.82
N ILE A 219 3.39 -25.83 -21.57
CA ILE A 219 3.84 -25.64 -22.96
C ILE A 219 5.36 -25.43 -23.01
N SER A 220 5.89 -24.60 -22.10
CA SER A 220 7.32 -24.31 -22.03
C SER A 220 8.14 -25.56 -21.72
N TYR A 221 7.65 -26.43 -20.83
CA TYR A 221 8.31 -27.68 -20.44
C TYR A 221 8.59 -28.59 -21.66
N GLY A 222 7.70 -28.59 -22.66
CA GLY A 222 7.88 -29.35 -23.89
C GLY A 222 8.84 -28.74 -24.92
N SER A 223 9.25 -27.48 -24.74
CA SER A 223 10.07 -26.75 -25.72
C SER A 223 11.54 -27.14 -25.71
N ASP A 224 12.21 -27.02 -26.87
CA ASP A 224 13.66 -27.28 -26.96
C ASP A 224 14.48 -26.25 -26.17
N ALA A 225 14.01 -25.00 -26.12
CA ALA A 225 14.57 -23.95 -25.29
C ALA A 225 14.64 -24.37 -23.81
N TYR A 226 13.57 -24.96 -23.28
CA TYR A 226 13.55 -25.47 -21.91
C TYR A 226 14.52 -26.64 -21.68
N LYS A 227 14.62 -27.58 -22.64
CA LYS A 227 15.58 -28.70 -22.56
C LYS A 227 17.02 -28.19 -22.52
N ILE A 228 17.34 -27.14 -23.27
CA ILE A 228 18.63 -26.47 -23.22
C ILE A 228 18.83 -25.86 -21.82
N CYS A 229 17.90 -25.04 -21.33
CA CYS A 229 18.03 -24.40 -20.02
C CYS A 229 18.24 -25.40 -18.87
N THR A 230 17.48 -26.50 -18.85
CA THR A 230 17.58 -27.53 -17.81
C THR A 230 18.91 -28.29 -17.84
N ARG A 231 19.52 -28.47 -19.01
CA ARG A 231 20.85 -29.06 -19.14
C ARG A 231 21.93 -28.19 -18.50
N TYR A 232 21.84 -26.86 -18.63
CA TYR A 232 22.84 -25.93 -18.09
C TYR A 232 22.54 -25.46 -16.66
N ILE A 233 21.27 -25.51 -16.24
CA ILE A 233 20.80 -25.08 -14.93
C ILE A 233 19.93 -26.20 -14.36
N PRO A 234 20.53 -27.30 -13.87
CA PRO A 234 19.77 -28.47 -13.41
C PRO A 234 18.82 -28.14 -12.24
N LEU A 235 19.14 -27.11 -11.45
CA LEU A 235 18.30 -26.66 -10.33
C LEU A 235 17.12 -25.78 -10.75
N ILE A 236 16.99 -25.37 -12.02
CA ILE A 236 15.92 -24.46 -12.44
C ILE A 236 14.53 -25.05 -12.20
N VAL A 237 14.36 -26.34 -12.49
CA VAL A 237 13.08 -27.05 -12.36
C VAL A 237 12.68 -27.22 -10.90
N PRO A 238 13.50 -27.82 -10.01
CA PRO A 238 13.11 -27.95 -8.62
C PRO A 238 12.91 -26.61 -7.94
N VAL A 239 13.73 -25.58 -8.24
CA VAL A 239 13.54 -24.23 -7.69
C VAL A 239 12.23 -23.64 -8.19
N PHE A 240 11.94 -23.73 -9.49
CA PHE A 240 10.69 -23.23 -10.07
C PHE A 240 9.47 -23.90 -9.45
N VAL A 241 9.43 -25.24 -9.44
CA VAL A 241 8.28 -26.01 -8.95
C VAL A 241 8.08 -25.80 -7.45
N LEU A 242 9.15 -25.85 -6.64
CA LEU A 242 9.06 -25.70 -5.20
C LEU A 242 8.62 -24.29 -4.81
N SER A 243 9.24 -23.26 -5.40
CA SER A 243 8.91 -21.86 -5.08
C SER A 243 7.50 -21.50 -5.56
N CYS A 244 7.14 -21.84 -6.79
CA CYS A 244 5.82 -21.54 -7.33
C CYS A 244 4.73 -22.32 -6.60
N GLY A 245 4.93 -23.62 -6.37
CA GLY A 245 3.99 -24.47 -5.64
C GLY A 245 3.76 -24.02 -4.20
N LEU A 246 4.83 -23.66 -3.47
CA LEU A 246 4.71 -23.09 -2.12
C LEU A 246 3.90 -21.79 -2.13
N LEU A 247 4.19 -20.88 -3.07
CA LEU A 247 3.46 -19.63 -3.22
C LEU A 247 1.99 -19.85 -3.59
N ASP A 248 1.67 -20.86 -4.40
CA ASP A 248 0.28 -21.23 -4.73
C ASP A 248 -0.47 -21.73 -3.50
N CYS A 249 0.12 -22.63 -2.72
CA CYS A 249 -0.48 -23.13 -1.48
C CYS A 249 -0.81 -21.98 -0.51
N LEU A 250 0.10 -21.02 -0.36
CA LEU A 250 -0.12 -19.83 0.47
C LEU A 250 -1.24 -18.94 -0.09
N ASN A 251 -1.25 -18.69 -1.41
CA ASN A 251 -2.27 -17.87 -2.05
C ASN A 251 -3.67 -18.50 -1.96
N ILE A 252 -3.78 -19.82 -2.08
CA ILE A 252 -5.03 -20.57 -1.89
C ILE A 252 -5.48 -20.48 -0.43
N HIS A 253 -4.56 -20.66 0.54
CA HIS A 253 -4.87 -20.50 1.96
C HIS A 253 -5.46 -19.11 2.26
N TRP A 254 -4.83 -18.06 1.75
CA TRP A 254 -5.32 -16.69 1.91
C TRP A 254 -6.61 -16.40 1.12
N ALA A 255 -6.86 -17.09 0.01
CA ALA A 255 -8.05 -16.89 -0.83
C ALA A 255 -9.36 -17.14 -0.08
N PHE A 256 -9.43 -18.21 0.72
CA PHE A 256 -10.64 -18.51 1.52
C PHE A 256 -11.04 -17.33 2.41
N ARG A 257 -10.05 -16.69 3.03
CA ARG A 257 -10.27 -15.52 3.87
C ARG A 257 -10.65 -14.29 3.04
N THR A 258 -9.95 -14.08 1.93
CA THR A 258 -10.18 -12.94 1.04
C THR A 258 -11.58 -12.98 0.42
N CYS A 259 -12.07 -14.16 0.00
CA CYS A 259 -13.44 -14.34 -0.49
C CYS A 259 -14.48 -13.94 0.56
N ARG A 260 -14.30 -14.37 1.82
CA ARG A 260 -15.21 -13.99 2.93
C ARG A 260 -15.21 -12.49 3.18
N LEU A 261 -14.03 -11.85 3.13
CA LEU A 261 -13.90 -10.40 3.27
C LEU A 261 -14.57 -9.65 2.11
N GLY A 262 -14.33 -10.10 0.87
CA GLY A 262 -14.94 -9.55 -0.34
C GLY A 262 -16.45 -9.67 -0.33
N TYR A 263 -17.01 -10.82 0.06
CA TYR A 263 -18.46 -11.02 0.17
C TYR A 263 -19.11 -10.06 1.18
N LYS A 264 -18.52 -9.91 2.38
CA LYS A 264 -19.04 -8.96 3.38
C LYS A 264 -19.01 -7.51 2.86
N ALA A 265 -17.91 -7.12 2.21
CA ALA A 265 -17.78 -5.79 1.62
C ALA A 265 -18.78 -5.57 0.49
N ALA A 266 -18.95 -6.55 -0.41
CA ALA A 266 -19.92 -6.49 -1.51
C ALA A 266 -21.35 -6.38 -0.98
N LYS A 267 -21.74 -7.21 0.00
CA LYS A 267 -23.06 -7.15 0.63
C LYS A 267 -23.35 -5.78 1.22
N LEU A 268 -22.40 -5.22 1.97
CA LEU A 268 -22.55 -3.88 2.55
C LEU A 268 -22.74 -2.81 1.46
N LEU A 269 -21.92 -2.83 0.41
CA LEU A 269 -21.96 -1.87 -0.69
C LEU A 269 -23.21 -2.01 -1.56
N TRP A 270 -23.73 -3.24 -1.70
CA TRP A 270 -24.97 -3.52 -2.40
C TRP A 270 -26.18 -2.91 -1.69
N THR A 271 -26.22 -3.01 -0.36
CA THR A 271 -27.29 -2.42 0.46
C THR A 271 -27.09 -0.93 0.77
N ALA A 272 -26.04 -0.31 0.26
CA ALA A 272 -25.70 1.07 0.59
C ALA A 272 -26.58 2.06 -0.20
N ASP A 273 -27.19 3.01 0.51
CA ASP A 273 -27.88 4.14 -0.12
C ASP A 273 -26.85 5.15 -0.68
N TRP A 274 -26.46 4.96 -1.94
CA TRP A 274 -25.50 5.80 -2.64
C TRP A 274 -26.03 7.20 -2.95
N GLN A 275 -27.35 7.38 -3.11
CA GLN A 275 -27.94 8.67 -3.45
C GLN A 275 -27.75 9.66 -2.30
N SER A 276 -28.08 9.25 -1.08
CA SER A 276 -27.85 10.06 0.12
C SER A 276 -26.38 10.42 0.31
N ASP A 277 -25.47 9.49 0.03
CA ASP A 277 -24.04 9.71 0.20
C ASP A 277 -23.46 10.66 -0.84
N ILE A 278 -23.84 10.51 -2.11
CA ILE A 278 -23.44 11.41 -3.19
C ILE A 278 -23.99 12.82 -2.89
N CYS A 279 -25.22 12.94 -2.42
CA CYS A 279 -25.80 14.21 -2.01
C CYS A 279 -25.03 14.85 -0.84
N LYS A 280 -24.73 14.10 0.22
CA LYS A 280 -23.92 14.57 1.35
C LYS A 280 -22.52 14.99 0.91
N ALA A 281 -21.87 14.21 0.04
CA ALA A 281 -20.55 14.52 -0.50
C ALA A 281 -20.56 15.82 -1.33
N ARG A 282 -21.58 16.00 -2.18
CA ARG A 282 -21.77 17.24 -2.96
C ARG A 282 -22.00 18.45 -2.05
N THR A 283 -22.84 18.33 -1.03
CA THR A 283 -23.08 19.40 -0.05
C THR A 283 -21.81 19.77 0.72
N HIS A 284 -21.02 18.78 1.14
CA HIS A 284 -19.72 19.01 1.77
C HIS A 284 -18.71 19.69 0.84
N LEU A 285 -18.66 19.28 -0.43
CA LEU A 285 -17.79 19.89 -1.43
C LEU A 285 -18.17 21.36 -1.68
N HIS A 286 -19.45 21.65 -1.89
CA HIS A 286 -19.95 23.02 -2.04
C HIS A 286 -19.64 23.89 -0.81
N LYS A 287 -19.85 23.36 0.40
CA LYS A 287 -19.52 24.07 1.65
C LYS A 287 -18.02 24.41 1.71
N ARG A 288 -17.14 23.48 1.36
CA ARG A 288 -15.69 23.72 1.31
C ARG A 288 -15.31 24.76 0.26
N LEU A 289 -15.89 24.68 -0.94
CA LEU A 289 -15.62 25.63 -2.02
C LEU A 289 -16.04 27.05 -1.61
N ARG A 290 -17.23 27.22 -1.01
CA ARG A 290 -17.69 28.51 -0.47
C ARG A 290 -16.75 29.05 0.60
N ASN A 291 -16.31 28.22 1.56
CA ASN A 291 -15.37 28.64 2.60
C ASN A 291 -14.01 29.06 2.01
N LEU A 292 -13.53 28.39 0.95
CA LEU A 292 -12.31 28.79 0.26
C LEU A 292 -12.49 30.11 -0.50
N GLN A 293 -13.60 30.29 -1.20
CA GLN A 293 -13.93 31.54 -1.89
C GLN A 293 -14.01 32.71 -0.91
N GLN A 294 -14.64 32.52 0.26
CA GLN A 294 -14.69 33.54 1.30
C GLN A 294 -13.30 33.89 1.85
N ARG A 295 -12.42 32.90 2.07
CA ARG A 295 -11.03 33.13 2.49
C ARG A 295 -10.21 33.88 1.45
N VAL A 296 -10.36 33.52 0.17
CA VAL A 296 -9.68 34.21 -0.94
C VAL A 296 -10.19 35.63 -1.10
N ALA A 297 -11.50 35.85 -1.05
CA ALA A 297 -12.09 37.18 -1.12
C ALA A 297 -11.69 38.06 0.07
N PHE A 298 -11.64 37.50 1.28
CA PHE A 298 -11.16 38.19 2.47
C PHE A 298 -9.68 38.57 2.35
N LYS A 299 -8.83 37.65 1.89
CA LYS A 299 -7.40 37.91 1.66
C LYS A 299 -7.17 38.97 0.56
N ALA A 300 -7.93 38.91 -0.54
CA ALA A 300 -7.84 39.92 -1.60
C ALA A 300 -8.25 41.32 -1.09
N LYS A 301 -9.28 41.40 -0.23
CA LYS A 301 -9.67 42.67 0.41
C LYS A 301 -8.59 43.19 1.37
N SER A 302 -7.98 42.32 2.19
CA SER A 302 -6.88 42.74 3.08
C SER A 302 -5.66 43.21 2.28
N ASP A 303 -5.29 42.50 1.20
CA ASP A 303 -4.15 42.88 0.37
C ASP A 303 -4.40 44.20 -0.39
N MET A 304 -5.66 44.47 -0.78
CA MET A 304 -6.04 45.73 -1.43
C MET A 304 -6.08 46.91 -0.45
N SER A 305 -6.47 46.72 0.81
CA SER A 305 -6.36 47.78 1.83
C SER A 305 -4.91 48.05 2.24
N LEU A 306 -4.01 47.07 2.03
CA LEU A 306 -2.57 47.16 2.29
C LEU A 306 -1.76 47.73 1.12
N LYS A 307 -2.39 48.31 0.08
CA LYS A 307 -1.74 49.19 -0.89
C LYS A 307 -2.10 50.65 -0.57
N PRO A 308 -1.37 51.35 0.32
CA PRO A 308 -1.58 52.76 0.56
C PRO A 308 -0.71 53.57 -0.41
N THR A 309 -1.34 54.61 -0.93
CA THR A 309 -0.73 55.83 -1.44
C THR A 309 0.61 56.12 -0.76
N LEU A 310 1.68 56.13 -1.56
CA LEU A 310 2.94 56.76 -1.18
C LEU A 310 2.65 58.26 -0.99
N THR A 311 2.39 58.69 0.23
CA THR A 311 2.50 60.11 0.61
C THR A 311 2.67 60.23 2.13
N GLU A 312 3.93 60.47 2.49
CA GLU A 312 4.41 61.36 3.55
C GLU A 312 4.06 61.05 5.03
N ASN A 313 5.12 60.60 5.72
CA ASN A 313 5.72 61.20 6.91
C ASN A 313 4.78 61.96 7.89
N HIS A 314 4.66 61.46 9.12
CA HIS A 314 5.48 61.94 10.25
C HIS A 314 5.04 61.29 11.57
N GLN A 315 6.05 60.93 12.37
CA GLN A 315 6.13 61.11 13.82
C GLN A 315 5.33 60.21 14.77
N SER A 316 6.10 59.25 15.31
CA SER A 316 6.61 59.24 16.69
C SER A 316 5.74 58.74 17.85
N ASN A 317 6.36 57.79 18.54
CA ASN A 317 6.53 57.69 19.99
C ASN A 317 5.42 57.04 20.83
N SER A 318 5.71 55.79 21.17
CA SER A 318 6.24 55.40 22.49
C SER A 318 5.29 54.72 23.47
N SER A 319 5.91 53.76 24.17
CA SER A 319 5.56 53.16 25.45
C SER A 319 4.37 52.21 25.49
N LEU A 320 4.37 51.16 26.31
CA LEU A 320 5.37 50.36 27.02
C LEU A 320 4.49 49.31 27.72
N SER A 321 4.90 48.05 27.66
CA SER A 321 4.69 47.03 28.71
C SER A 321 3.29 46.76 29.28
N GLU A 322 2.93 45.48 29.39
CA GLU A 322 3.23 44.65 30.57
C GLU A 322 2.24 43.46 30.68
N GLN A 323 2.75 42.35 31.23
CA GLN A 323 2.03 41.29 31.95
C GLN A 323 1.23 40.21 31.18
N ILE A 324 1.19 38.94 31.60
CA ILE A 324 2.02 38.01 32.41
C ILE A 324 1.31 36.64 32.30
N SER A 325 2.10 35.56 32.27
CA SER A 325 1.87 34.20 32.83
C SER A 325 0.48 33.53 32.80
N SER A 326 0.42 32.30 32.27
CA SER A 326 0.37 31.07 33.10
C SER A 326 0.07 29.81 32.28
N GLY A 327 0.84 28.75 32.52
CA GLY A 327 0.51 27.36 32.16
C GLY A 327 -0.33 26.68 33.25
N PRO A 328 -0.86 25.47 32.98
CA PRO A 328 -0.40 24.26 33.67
C PRO A 328 -0.19 23.09 32.67
N SER A 329 0.89 22.30 32.75
CA SER A 329 1.21 21.18 33.67
C SER A 329 0.41 19.88 33.44
N SER A 330 1.13 18.89 32.90
CA SER A 330 1.13 17.45 33.23
C SER A 330 -0.16 16.76 33.69
N SER A 331 -0.60 15.77 32.91
CA SER A 331 -1.24 14.57 33.46
C SER A 331 -0.51 13.33 32.95
N ASN A 332 0.02 12.59 33.93
CA ASN A 332 0.47 11.22 33.78
C ASN A 332 -0.76 10.33 33.53
N TYR A 333 -0.68 9.39 32.59
CA TYR A 333 -1.45 8.16 32.76
C TYR A 333 -0.65 6.94 32.32
N SER A 334 -0.80 5.95 33.19
CA SER A 334 -0.02 4.73 33.34
C SER A 334 -0.23 3.75 32.20
N THR A 335 0.82 2.98 31.97
CA THR A 335 0.90 1.69 31.29
C THR A 335 -0.18 0.71 31.71
N SER A 336 -0.83 0.04 30.75
CA SER A 336 -1.20 -1.38 30.81
C SER A 336 -1.81 -1.84 29.49
N ASP A 337 -1.25 -2.95 29.00
CA ASP A 337 -1.92 -4.05 28.30
C ASP A 337 -2.74 -3.74 27.04
N SER A 338 -2.16 -4.10 25.89
CA SER A 338 -2.61 -5.30 25.16
C SER A 338 -1.88 -5.41 23.82
N GLU A 339 -0.93 -6.36 23.78
CA GLU A 339 -0.49 -7.01 22.55
C GLU A 339 -1.66 -7.82 21.98
N LEU A 340 -2.32 -7.35 20.92
CA LEU A 340 -2.96 -8.18 19.91
C LEU A 340 -3.43 -7.28 18.77
N GLU A 341 -3.65 -7.83 17.59
CA GLU A 341 -4.29 -7.16 16.44
C GLU A 341 -3.40 -6.37 15.49
N SER A 342 -2.82 -7.10 14.55
CA SER A 342 -2.94 -6.72 13.14
C SER A 342 -3.22 -7.98 12.31
N VAL A 343 -4.13 -7.82 11.35
CA VAL A 343 -4.64 -8.86 10.44
C VAL A 343 -5.54 -9.95 11.07
N HIS A 344 -5.54 -10.28 12.37
CA HIS A 344 -6.48 -11.26 12.97
C HIS A 344 -7.61 -10.70 13.89
N SER A 345 -7.84 -9.39 13.86
CA SER A 345 -8.80 -8.65 14.70
C SER A 345 -10.31 -8.86 14.45
N ASP A 346 -10.72 -10.08 14.16
CA ASP A 346 -12.12 -10.38 13.82
C ASP A 346 -12.79 -11.39 14.76
N LEU A 347 -12.19 -11.79 15.89
CA LEU A 347 -12.82 -12.77 16.80
C LEU A 347 -13.18 -12.34 18.22
N ASP A 348 -12.64 -11.27 18.81
CA ASP A 348 -13.09 -10.85 20.15
C ASP A 348 -13.27 -9.33 20.26
N PHE A 349 -14.40 -8.83 19.74
CA PHE A 349 -14.99 -7.60 20.26
C PHE A 349 -16.48 -7.86 20.51
N LYS A 350 -16.75 -8.72 21.49
CA LYS A 350 -18.08 -8.90 22.05
C LYS A 350 -18.27 -7.78 23.07
N VAL A 351 -19.01 -6.75 22.70
CA VAL A 351 -19.48 -5.72 23.64
C VAL A 351 -20.51 -6.40 24.54
N SER A 352 -20.15 -6.66 25.79
CA SER A 352 -21.13 -6.92 26.85
C SER A 352 -21.91 -5.62 27.11
N PRO A 353 -23.25 -5.65 27.12
CA PRO A 353 -24.06 -4.47 27.40
C PRO A 353 -24.26 -4.38 28.91
N GLU A 354 -23.68 -3.38 29.56
CA GLU A 354 -24.09 -3.04 30.93
C GLU A 354 -23.92 -1.53 31.20
N ASN A 355 -25.07 -0.91 31.45
CA ASN A 355 -25.32 0.24 32.32
C ASN A 355 -24.84 1.64 31.89
N ASP A 356 -25.51 2.20 30.87
CA ASP A 356 -25.77 3.64 30.80
C ASP A 356 -27.11 3.95 31.52
N LEU A 357 -27.06 3.99 32.85
CA LEU A 357 -28.06 4.64 33.70
C LEU A 357 -27.31 5.43 34.77
N ASN A 358 -27.66 6.72 34.86
CA ASN A 358 -27.25 7.70 35.89
C ASN A 358 -25.83 8.28 35.79
N ASN A 359 -25.73 9.46 35.18
CA ASN A 359 -25.61 10.67 36.00
C ASN A 359 -25.77 11.94 35.17
N SER A 360 -26.97 12.51 35.28
CA SER A 360 -27.18 13.95 35.28
C SER A 360 -26.27 14.60 36.32
N ASN A 361 -25.33 15.43 35.89
CA ASN A 361 -24.89 16.56 36.70
C ASN A 361 -24.59 17.75 35.77
N SER A 362 -25.51 18.70 35.83
CA SER A 362 -25.30 20.10 35.49
C SER A 362 -24.05 20.62 36.17
N ILE A 363 -23.33 21.52 35.51
CA ILE A 363 -22.81 22.81 36.01
C ILE A 363 -21.88 23.33 34.92
N TYR A 364 -22.31 24.34 34.17
CA TYR A 364 -21.50 25.53 33.87
C TYR A 364 -22.46 26.67 33.48
N PRO A 365 -22.45 27.80 34.21
CA PRO A 365 -23.37 28.92 34.01
C PRO A 365 -22.79 30.04 33.13
N ASN A 366 -23.71 30.87 32.63
CA ASN A 366 -23.58 32.30 32.28
C ASN A 366 -22.61 32.76 31.17
N SER A 367 -23.21 33.15 30.04
CA SER A 367 -23.22 34.55 29.56
C SER A 367 -24.26 34.66 28.41
N SER A 368 -25.45 35.20 28.66
CA SER A 368 -25.83 36.59 28.38
C SER A 368 -25.44 37.08 26.98
N GLN A 369 -26.37 37.05 26.03
CA GLN A 369 -26.86 38.24 25.29
C GLN A 369 -27.73 37.82 24.08
N ASN A 370 -29.03 38.11 24.23
CA ASN A 370 -29.90 38.76 23.25
C ASN A 370 -29.70 38.45 21.77
N LEU A 371 -30.54 37.57 21.22
CA LEU A 371 -31.19 37.77 19.93
C LEU A 371 -32.62 37.23 20.05
N ILE A 372 -33.48 38.09 20.60
CA ILE A 372 -34.94 38.03 20.46
C ILE A 372 -35.29 38.79 19.17
N ASP A 373 -36.35 38.32 18.51
CA ASP A 373 -37.04 38.86 17.33
C ASP A 373 -36.42 38.61 15.96
N ASP A 374 -36.89 37.52 15.34
CA ASP A 374 -37.50 37.61 14.00
C ASP A 374 -38.75 36.72 14.01
N ASP A 375 -39.82 37.32 14.49
CA ASP A 375 -41.19 36.88 14.36
C ASP A 375 -41.68 37.17 12.92
N ILE A 376 -42.77 36.52 12.50
CA ILE A 376 -43.66 36.91 11.38
C ILE A 376 -43.52 36.19 10.01
N LYS A 377 -44.38 35.17 9.89
CA LYS A 377 -45.39 34.91 8.83
C LYS A 377 -44.96 34.86 7.35
N LEU A 378 -45.09 33.64 6.80
CA LEU A 378 -45.52 33.41 5.42
C LEU A 378 -46.74 32.48 5.42
N VAL A 379 -47.94 33.06 5.50
CA VAL A 379 -49.19 32.40 5.05
C VAL A 379 -49.86 33.36 4.08
N HIS A 380 -49.73 33.05 2.79
CA HIS A 380 -50.40 33.75 1.70
C HIS A 380 -51.75 33.10 1.41
N ARG A 381 -52.76 33.98 1.32
CA ARG A 381 -54.11 33.87 0.71
C ARG A 381 -54.12 32.93 -0.51
N SER A 382 -55.19 32.22 -0.87
CA SER A 382 -56.64 32.47 -0.77
C SER A 382 -57.41 31.15 -0.81
#